data_AF-A0A0C2G3C3-F1
#
_entry.id   AF-A0A0C2G3C3-F1
#
_cell.length_a   1.000
_cell.length_b   1.000
_cell.length_c   1.000
_cell.angle_alpha   90.00
_cell.angle_beta   90.00
_cell.angle_gamma   90.00
#
_symmetry.space_group_name_H-M   'P 1'
#
loop_
_entity.id
_entity.type
_entity.pdbx_description
1 polymer ?
#
loop_
_entity_poly.entity_id
_entity_poly.type
_entity_poly.pdbx_seq_one_letter_code
_entity_poly.pdbx_strand_id
1 'polypeptide(L)'
;MDPNDVYPSNNPGPTKPDGSVNFECHCVGHLVASPCGYEFREAITCQKASTEEELEAGACGDQLLAFMECAMRTQCFKMQNGKGEKGCKISRKIKTLKPTDSRIKEENRIIRKKKEDEQEIKINHAPKISSAMFLKFNNQLGPPFHVLVDTNFVNFAVKNRLDVIQGFRDCLYAHTIPYITDCVMGELEKAGRRFKIALKVIKDARFQRLKCDHKGIYADDCLVQRVTQV
;
A
#
# COMPACT_ATOMS: atom_id res chain seq x y z
N MET A 1 29.57 5.48 9.07
CA MET A 1 28.49 5.64 10.07
C MET A 1 28.51 4.39 10.91
N ASP A 2 28.70 4.54 12.22
CA ASP A 2 28.75 3.41 13.14
C ASP A 2 27.36 2.75 13.19
N PRO A 3 27.25 1.40 13.13
CA PRO A 3 25.96 0.71 13.21
C PRO A 3 25.10 1.07 14.43
N ASN A 4 25.69 1.63 15.49
CA ASN A 4 24.98 2.10 16.68
C ASN A 4 24.27 3.45 16.52
N ASP A 5 24.57 4.23 15.46
CA ASP A 5 23.91 5.52 15.18
C ASP A 5 22.55 5.35 14.48
N VAL A 6 22.29 4.19 13.88
CA VAL A 6 21.08 3.91 13.07
C VAL A 6 19.96 3.29 13.92
N TYR A 7 20.33 2.58 14.99
CA TYR A 7 19.39 1.99 15.94
C TYR A 7 19.90 2.21 17.36
N PRO A 8 19.52 3.31 18.06
CA PRO A 8 19.78 3.39 19.48
C PRO A 8 19.12 2.17 20.14
N SER A 9 19.92 1.34 20.84
CA SER A 9 19.43 0.15 21.52
C SER A 9 18.32 0.58 22.48
N ASN A 10 17.09 0.23 22.13
CA ASN A 10 15.88 0.84 22.69
C ASN A 10 15.53 0.29 24.08
N ASN A 11 16.52 0.09 24.94
CA ASN A 11 16.37 -0.13 26.38
C ASN A 11 17.78 -0.16 27.05
N PRO A 12 18.20 0.88 27.79
CA PRO A 12 19.52 0.93 28.44
C PRO A 12 19.68 -0.02 29.65
N GLY A 13 18.85 -1.06 29.74
CA GLY A 13 18.85 -2.02 30.84
C GLY A 13 18.13 -1.52 32.10
N PRO A 14 18.14 -2.31 33.18
CA PRO A 14 17.40 -2.04 34.43
C PRO A 14 18.00 -0.91 35.27
N THR A 15 19.23 -0.48 34.98
CA THR A 15 19.93 0.60 35.67
C THR A 15 20.35 1.66 34.66
N LYS A 16 20.13 2.92 35.03
CA LYS A 16 20.64 4.07 34.27
C LYS A 16 22.17 4.14 34.44
N PRO A 17 22.89 4.84 33.55
CA PRO A 17 24.31 5.12 33.71
C PRO A 17 24.65 5.87 35.01
N ASP A 18 23.66 6.52 35.62
CA ASP A 18 23.70 7.20 36.93
C ASP A 18 23.56 6.25 38.13
N GLY A 19 23.44 4.93 37.90
CA GLY A 19 23.25 3.91 38.96
C GLY A 19 21.82 3.79 39.49
N SER A 20 20.95 4.77 39.22
CA SER A 20 19.53 4.75 39.56
C SER A 20 18.71 3.74 38.73
N VAL A 21 17.55 3.32 39.26
CA VAL A 21 16.69 2.33 38.59
C VAL A 21 16.03 2.93 37.35
N ASN A 22 16.08 2.18 36.25
CA ASN A 22 15.41 2.55 35.01
C ASN A 22 13.95 2.07 34.99
N PHE A 23 13.03 2.91 35.47
CA PHE A 23 11.59 2.61 35.45
C PHE A 23 10.93 2.72 34.06
N GLU A 24 11.66 3.19 33.05
CA GLU A 24 11.21 3.21 31.65
C GLU A 24 11.58 1.90 30.92
N CYS A 25 12.31 1.00 31.59
CA CYS A 25 12.61 -0.32 31.08
C CYS A 25 11.32 -1.12 30.85
N HIS A 26 11.22 -1.73 29.67
CA HIS A 26 10.07 -2.52 29.25
C HIS A 26 9.66 -3.60 30.27
N CYS A 27 10.63 -4.20 30.98
CA CYS A 27 10.40 -5.26 31.96
C CYS A 27 9.54 -4.82 33.16
N VAL A 28 9.63 -3.55 33.57
CA VAL A 28 8.91 -3.02 34.74
C VAL A 28 7.81 -2.02 34.37
N GLY A 29 7.73 -1.63 33.09
CA GLY A 29 6.79 -0.62 32.60
C GLY A 29 5.32 -0.91 32.94
N HIS A 30 4.90 -2.19 32.94
CA HIS A 30 3.54 -2.57 33.30
C HIS A 30 3.21 -2.36 34.78
N LEU A 31 4.16 -2.61 35.68
CA LEU A 31 4.00 -2.40 37.13
C LEU A 31 4.02 -0.91 37.48
N VAL A 32 4.90 -0.19 36.79
CA VAL A 32 5.08 1.25 36.92
C VAL A 32 3.88 2.05 36.41
N ALA A 33 3.20 1.58 35.35
CA ALA A 33 1.97 2.17 34.82
C ALA A 33 0.70 1.69 35.55
N SER A 34 0.84 0.85 36.59
CA SER A 34 -0.30 0.38 37.39
C SER A 34 -0.82 1.49 38.32
N PRO A 35 -2.05 1.35 38.85
CA PRO A 35 -2.57 2.26 39.88
C PRO A 35 -1.71 2.35 41.15
N CYS A 36 -0.91 1.31 41.41
CA CYS A 36 0.04 1.24 42.53
C CYS A 36 1.48 1.56 42.10
N GLY A 37 1.67 2.16 40.91
CA GLY A 37 2.98 2.45 40.35
C GLY A 37 3.81 3.45 41.15
N TYR A 38 3.17 4.30 41.97
CA TYR A 38 3.87 5.22 42.89
C TYR A 38 4.59 4.44 44.01
N GLU A 39 3.82 3.65 44.77
CA GLU A 39 4.32 2.76 45.83
C GLU A 39 5.41 1.80 45.32
N PHE A 40 5.23 1.27 44.10
CA PHE A 40 6.21 0.39 43.47
C PHE A 40 7.57 1.07 43.21
N ARG A 41 7.55 2.33 42.77
CA ARG A 41 8.80 3.09 42.54
C ARG A 41 9.51 3.38 43.86
N GLU A 42 8.78 3.69 44.92
CA GLU A 42 9.35 3.92 46.24
C GLU A 42 10.00 2.65 46.79
N ALA A 43 9.29 1.51 46.76
CA ALA A 43 9.82 0.23 47.22
C ALA A 43 11.10 -0.19 46.48
N ILE A 44 11.11 -0.10 45.14
CA ILE A 44 12.26 -0.51 44.33
C ILE A 44 13.43 0.47 44.42
N THR A 45 13.16 1.78 44.55
CA THR A 45 14.22 2.78 44.73
C THR A 45 14.92 2.59 46.07
N CYS A 46 14.14 2.35 47.12
CA CYS A 46 14.64 2.11 48.46
C CYS A 46 15.38 0.75 48.55
N GLN A 47 14.89 -0.31 47.90
CA GLN A 47 15.61 -1.58 47.80
C GLN A 47 16.96 -1.45 47.08
N LYS A 48 17.07 -0.55 46.11
CA LYS A 48 18.32 -0.29 45.36
C LYS A 48 19.28 0.66 46.06
N ALA A 49 18.80 1.49 46.98
CA ALA A 49 19.61 2.42 47.76
C ALA A 49 20.21 1.75 49.01
N SER A 50 19.55 0.72 49.54
CA SER A 50 20.01 -0.03 50.72
C SER A 50 21.04 -1.11 50.37
N THR A 51 21.92 -1.40 51.33
CA THR A 51 22.88 -2.51 51.24
C THR A 51 22.22 -3.84 51.61
N GLU A 52 22.82 -4.96 51.21
CA GLU A 52 22.26 -6.31 51.42
C GLU A 52 22.06 -6.63 52.91
N GLU A 53 22.95 -6.15 53.78
CA GLU A 53 22.87 -6.30 55.24
C GLU A 53 21.68 -5.53 55.86
N GLU A 54 21.37 -4.34 55.32
CA GLU A 54 20.24 -3.53 55.79
C GLU A 54 18.89 -4.08 55.33
N LEU A 55 18.84 -4.68 54.14
CA LEU A 55 17.66 -5.37 53.61
C LEU A 55 17.30 -6.61 54.44
N GLU A 56 18.31 -7.39 54.87
CA GLU A 56 18.10 -8.52 55.78
C GLU A 56 17.66 -8.07 57.18
N ALA A 57 18.09 -6.88 57.62
CA ALA A 57 17.61 -6.23 58.84
C ALA A 57 16.19 -5.64 58.71
N GLY A 58 15.55 -5.75 57.54
CA GLY A 58 14.19 -5.28 57.29
C GLY A 58 14.07 -3.79 56.90
N ALA A 59 15.18 -3.14 56.56
CA ALA A 59 15.12 -1.82 55.95
C ALA A 59 14.33 -1.92 54.63
N CYS A 60 13.46 -0.94 54.36
CA CYS A 60 12.55 -0.89 53.21
C CYS A 60 11.28 -1.77 53.27
N GLY A 61 11.04 -2.45 54.39
CA GLY A 61 9.86 -3.32 54.55
C GLY A 61 8.53 -2.57 54.44
N ASP A 62 8.45 -1.36 54.98
CA ASP A 62 7.22 -0.55 55.01
C ASP A 62 6.78 -0.12 53.61
N GLN A 63 7.73 0.29 52.76
CA GLN A 63 7.48 0.67 51.37
C GLN A 63 7.01 -0.53 50.54
N LEU A 64 7.59 -1.71 50.80
CA LEU A 64 7.17 -2.94 50.13
C LEU A 64 5.78 -3.40 50.60
N LEU A 65 5.48 -3.29 51.90
CA LEU A 65 4.17 -3.59 52.46
C LEU A 65 3.10 -2.64 51.92
N ALA A 66 3.39 -1.35 51.80
CA ALA A 66 2.48 -0.36 51.22
C ALA A 66 2.16 -0.66 49.73
N PHE A 67 3.16 -1.10 48.97
CA PHE A 67 2.94 -1.61 47.61
C PHE A 67 2.05 -2.86 47.59
N MET A 68 2.32 -3.85 48.45
CA MET A 68 1.51 -5.09 48.53
C MET A 68 0.07 -4.80 48.98
N GLU A 69 -0.12 -3.90 49.95
CA GLU A 69 -1.44 -3.45 50.39
C GLU A 69 -2.21 -2.79 49.25
N CYS A 70 -1.56 -1.89 48.49
CA CYS A 70 -2.17 -1.27 47.32
C CYS A 70 -2.57 -2.31 46.27
N ALA A 71 -1.71 -3.28 45.98
CA ALA A 71 -1.97 -4.34 45.01
C ALA A 71 -3.15 -5.24 45.44
N MET A 72 -3.24 -5.58 46.73
CA MET A 72 -4.34 -6.34 47.30
C MET A 72 -5.66 -5.56 47.27
N ARG A 73 -5.64 -4.27 47.66
CA ARG A 73 -6.81 -3.39 47.67
C ARG A 73 -7.38 -3.16 46.28
N THR A 74 -6.51 -2.98 45.28
CA THR A 74 -6.92 -2.67 43.90
C THR A 74 -7.26 -3.92 43.06
N GLN A 75 -7.07 -5.12 43.59
CA GLN A 75 -7.29 -6.41 42.91
C GLN A 75 -6.59 -6.51 41.54
N CYS A 76 -5.41 -5.88 41.37
CA CYS A 76 -4.68 -5.85 40.10
C CYS A 76 -4.27 -7.25 39.57
N PHE A 77 -4.24 -8.29 40.41
CA PHE A 77 -3.80 -9.64 40.06
C PHE A 77 -4.91 -10.71 40.01
N LYS A 78 -6.19 -10.37 40.08
CA LYS A 78 -7.26 -11.40 40.02
C LYS A 78 -7.35 -12.05 38.64
N MET A 79 -6.86 -13.29 38.54
CA MET A 79 -7.14 -14.22 37.44
C MET A 79 -8.64 -14.55 37.46
N GLN A 80 -9.32 -14.33 36.33
CA GLN A 80 -10.78 -14.47 36.26
C GLN A 80 -11.21 -15.92 36.50
N ASN A 81 -12.03 -16.13 37.53
CA ASN A 81 -12.96 -17.25 37.56
C ASN A 81 -14.35 -16.72 37.93
N GLY A 82 -15.26 -16.81 36.95
CA GLY A 82 -16.71 -16.92 37.07
C GLY A 82 -17.46 -16.14 38.15
N LYS A 83 -18.36 -15.26 37.67
CA LYS A 83 -19.58 -14.75 38.32
C LYS A 83 -19.39 -13.60 39.33
N GLY A 84 -19.54 -12.38 38.80
CA GLY A 84 -20.58 -11.49 39.29
C GLY A 84 -20.26 -10.51 40.41
N GLU A 85 -19.21 -9.69 40.27
CA GLU A 85 -19.16 -8.35 40.88
C GLU A 85 -18.52 -7.38 39.87
N LYS A 86 -19.10 -6.18 39.69
CA LYS A 86 -18.67 -5.23 38.66
C LYS A 86 -17.31 -4.63 39.01
N GLY A 87 -16.23 -5.28 38.56
CA GLY A 87 -14.88 -4.72 38.61
C GLY A 87 -14.82 -3.33 37.96
N CYS A 88 -14.02 -2.43 38.55
CA CYS A 88 -13.81 -1.10 38.01
C CYS A 88 -13.17 -1.21 36.62
N LYS A 89 -13.93 -0.88 35.57
CA LYS A 89 -13.39 -0.83 34.19
C LYS A 89 -12.38 0.32 34.14
N ILE A 90 -11.09 0.00 34.15
CA ILE A 90 -9.93 0.92 34.19
C ILE A 90 -9.90 1.94 33.04
N SER A 91 -10.80 1.85 32.06
CA SER A 91 -10.98 2.89 31.04
C SER A 91 -12.45 3.01 30.63
N ARG A 92 -13.18 3.96 31.24
CA ARG A 92 -14.42 4.48 30.65
C ARG A 92 -14.05 5.43 29.52
N LYS A 93 -13.78 4.90 28.33
CA LYS A 93 -13.57 5.71 27.13
C LYS A 93 -14.81 6.58 26.89
N ILE A 94 -14.61 7.87 26.62
CA ILE A 94 -15.67 8.76 26.13
C ILE A 94 -16.24 8.13 24.85
N LYS A 95 -17.57 8.03 24.75
CA LYS A 95 -18.25 7.43 23.59
C LYS A 95 -18.11 8.36 22.39
N THR A 96 -17.06 8.20 21.59
CA THR A 96 -16.89 8.87 20.30
C THR A 96 -17.69 8.16 19.21
N LEU A 97 -18.14 8.91 18.19
CA LEU A 97 -18.77 8.31 17.02
C LEU A 97 -17.76 7.39 16.31
N LYS A 98 -18.22 6.20 15.92
CA LYS A 98 -17.40 5.28 15.13
C LYS A 98 -17.34 5.76 13.68
N PRO A 99 -16.20 5.62 12.97
CA PRO A 99 -16.06 5.95 11.55
C PRO A 99 -17.00 5.19 10.60
N THR A 100 -17.71 4.19 11.12
CA THR A 100 -18.66 3.34 10.40
C THR A 100 -20.13 3.74 10.62
N ASP A 101 -20.41 4.72 11.50
CA ASP A 101 -21.78 5.13 11.87
C ASP A 101 -22.52 5.76 10.67
N SER A 102 -23.82 5.50 10.57
CA SER A 102 -24.70 5.95 9.47
C SER A 102 -24.95 7.45 9.46
N ARG A 103 -24.59 8.14 10.54
CA ARG A 103 -24.69 9.60 10.65
C ARG A 103 -23.55 10.35 9.96
N ILE A 104 -22.50 9.66 9.54
CA ILE A 104 -21.35 10.24 8.82
C ILE A 104 -21.65 10.20 7.31
N LYS A 105 -21.28 11.26 6.58
CA LYS A 105 -21.42 11.30 5.11
C LYS A 105 -20.66 10.14 4.46
N GLU A 106 -21.25 9.56 3.42
CA GLU A 106 -20.74 8.33 2.77
C GLU A 106 -19.30 8.46 2.27
N GLU A 107 -18.88 9.65 1.83
CA GLU A 107 -17.51 9.97 1.41
C GLU A 107 -16.43 9.77 2.50
N ASN A 108 -16.80 9.95 3.77
CA ASN A 108 -15.90 9.81 4.93
C ASN A 108 -16.14 8.50 5.70
N ARG A 109 -17.06 7.66 5.21
CA ARG A 109 -17.47 6.45 5.88
C ARG A 109 -16.58 5.29 5.46
N ILE A 110 -15.90 4.68 6.42
CA ILE A 110 -15.10 3.48 6.14
C ILE A 110 -16.05 2.29 6.02
N ILE A 111 -16.41 1.93 4.79
CA ILE A 111 -17.22 0.74 4.51
C ILE A 111 -16.33 -0.49 4.75
N ARG A 112 -16.65 -1.27 5.78
CA ARG A 112 -16.02 -2.58 5.98
C ARG A 112 -16.52 -3.51 4.89
N LYS A 113 -15.65 -3.91 3.95
CA LYS A 113 -15.97 -4.97 2.99
C LYS A 113 -16.39 -6.22 3.77
N LYS A 114 -17.57 -6.77 3.45
CA LYS A 114 -17.97 -8.09 3.97
C LYS A 114 -16.89 -9.09 3.54
N LYS A 115 -16.50 -10.02 4.42
CA LYS A 115 -15.70 -11.16 3.99
C LYS A 115 -16.54 -11.92 2.96
N GLU A 116 -16.02 -12.03 1.74
CA GLU A 116 -16.63 -12.82 0.67
C GLU A 116 -16.72 -14.28 1.13
N ASP A 117 -17.81 -14.95 0.78
CA ASP A 117 -18.10 -16.32 1.22
C ASP A 117 -16.99 -17.27 0.72
N GLU A 118 -16.43 -18.09 1.62
CA GLU A 118 -15.28 -18.97 1.35
C GLU A 118 -15.56 -20.04 0.26
N GLN A 119 -16.81 -20.14 -0.22
CA GLN A 119 -17.25 -21.06 -1.27
C GLN A 119 -17.31 -20.45 -2.68
N GLU A 120 -17.02 -19.17 -2.86
CA GLU A 120 -16.86 -18.62 -4.21
C GLU A 120 -15.57 -19.15 -4.84
N ILE A 121 -15.70 -19.83 -5.98
CA ILE A 121 -14.58 -20.33 -6.77
C ILE A 121 -13.73 -19.12 -7.19
N LYS A 122 -12.57 -18.95 -6.56
CA LYS A 122 -11.57 -17.95 -6.98
C LYS A 122 -11.03 -18.35 -8.36
N ILE A 123 -11.61 -17.79 -9.42
CA ILE A 123 -11.13 -18.00 -10.78
C ILE A 123 -9.80 -17.26 -10.92
N ASN A 124 -8.69 -18.00 -10.88
CA ASN A 124 -7.36 -17.46 -11.21
C ASN A 124 -7.25 -17.33 -12.73
N HIS A 125 -7.46 -16.12 -13.25
CA HIS A 125 -7.20 -15.79 -14.65
C HIS A 125 -5.70 -15.69 -14.89
N ALA A 126 -5.04 -16.85 -15.08
CA ALA A 126 -3.68 -16.86 -15.60
C ALA A 126 -3.72 -16.51 -17.10
N PRO A 127 -2.97 -15.48 -17.57
CA PRO A 127 -2.93 -15.14 -18.98
C PRO A 127 -2.30 -16.30 -19.76
N LYS A 128 -3.05 -16.86 -20.72
CA LYS A 128 -2.53 -17.89 -21.62
C LYS A 128 -1.71 -17.21 -22.71
N ILE A 129 -0.55 -17.76 -23.01
CA ILE A 129 0.28 -17.29 -24.13
C ILE A 129 -0.37 -17.76 -25.43
N SER A 130 -0.32 -16.92 -26.48
CA SER A 130 -0.87 -17.26 -27.80
C SER A 130 -0.28 -18.53 -28.36
N SER A 131 -1.11 -19.36 -29.01
CA SER A 131 -0.64 -20.45 -29.86
C SER A 131 0.13 -19.96 -31.10
N ALA A 132 -0.01 -18.68 -31.47
CA ALA A 132 0.73 -18.03 -32.55
C ALA A 132 2.24 -17.88 -32.26
N MET A 133 2.61 -17.85 -30.98
CA MET A 133 3.99 -17.62 -30.56
C MET A 133 4.73 -18.95 -30.38
N PHE A 134 5.80 -19.12 -31.16
CA PHE A 134 6.83 -20.12 -30.89
C PHE A 134 7.93 -19.46 -30.06
N LEU A 135 7.97 -19.75 -28.76
CA LEU A 135 8.80 -19.02 -27.78
C LEU A 135 8.45 -17.52 -27.79
N LYS A 136 9.35 -16.67 -28.31
CA LYS A 136 9.16 -15.22 -28.47
C LYS A 136 8.88 -14.81 -29.93
N PHE A 137 8.89 -15.76 -30.85
CA PHE A 137 8.71 -15.50 -32.28
C PHE A 137 7.26 -15.69 -32.68
N ASN A 138 6.65 -14.67 -33.29
CA ASN A 138 5.28 -14.74 -33.77
C ASN A 138 5.26 -15.24 -35.21
N ASN A 139 4.82 -16.49 -35.42
CA ASN A 139 4.76 -17.13 -36.74
C ASN A 139 3.62 -16.58 -37.64
N GLN A 140 2.68 -15.81 -37.09
CA GLN A 140 1.56 -15.24 -37.86
C GLN A 140 1.91 -13.92 -38.55
N LEU A 141 3.08 -13.33 -38.24
CA LEU A 141 3.54 -12.13 -38.89
C LEU A 141 4.10 -12.49 -40.27
N GLY A 142 3.32 -12.23 -41.31
CA GLY A 142 3.73 -12.37 -42.70
C GLY A 142 3.11 -11.27 -43.57
N PRO A 143 3.60 -11.09 -44.81
CA PRO A 143 2.96 -10.21 -45.78
C PRO A 143 1.54 -10.68 -46.11
N PRO A 144 0.53 -9.79 -46.16
CA PRO A 144 0.62 -8.35 -45.95
C PRO A 144 0.74 -7.96 -44.47
N PHE A 145 1.71 -7.11 -44.14
CA PHE A 145 1.90 -6.65 -42.76
C PHE A 145 0.82 -5.67 -42.36
N HIS A 146 0.19 -5.93 -41.22
CA HIS A 146 -0.81 -5.08 -40.59
C HIS A 146 -0.15 -4.20 -39.53
N VAL A 147 -0.04 -2.89 -39.80
CA VAL A 147 0.71 -1.96 -38.93
C VAL A 147 -0.24 -0.98 -38.27
N LEU A 148 -0.28 -0.96 -36.95
CA LEU A 148 -1.01 0.07 -36.19
C LEU A 148 -0.17 1.34 -36.14
N VAL A 149 -0.79 2.48 -36.43
CA VAL A 149 -0.12 3.78 -36.49
C VAL A 149 -0.60 4.68 -35.36
N ASP A 150 0.34 5.27 -34.63
CA ASP A 150 0.10 6.24 -33.55
C ASP A 150 0.21 7.71 -34.02
N THR A 151 -0.33 8.64 -33.23
CA THR A 151 -0.30 10.08 -33.46
C THR A 151 1.11 10.63 -33.56
N ASN A 152 2.02 10.18 -32.68
CA ASN A 152 3.41 10.64 -32.67
C ASN A 152 4.15 10.24 -33.94
N PHE A 153 3.89 9.03 -34.44
CA PHE A 153 4.49 8.53 -35.66
C PHE A 153 4.07 9.38 -36.87
N VAL A 154 2.78 9.67 -37.02
CA VAL A 154 2.30 10.52 -38.13
C VAL A 154 2.87 11.94 -38.02
N ASN A 155 2.93 12.48 -36.80
CA ASN A 155 3.51 13.80 -36.57
C ASN A 155 4.99 13.85 -36.96
N PHE A 156 5.75 12.79 -36.68
CA PHE A 156 7.15 12.67 -37.08
C PHE A 156 7.31 12.50 -38.59
N ALA A 157 6.47 11.68 -39.22
CA ALA A 157 6.46 11.49 -40.67
C ALA A 157 6.20 12.80 -41.42
N VAL A 158 5.22 13.60 -40.97
CA VAL A 158 4.91 14.90 -41.56
C VAL A 158 6.06 15.89 -41.36
N LYS A 159 6.68 15.93 -40.17
CA LYS A 159 7.85 16.79 -39.91
C LYS A 159 9.02 16.48 -40.83
N ASN A 160 9.28 15.20 -41.10
CA ASN A 160 10.39 14.75 -41.95
C ASN A 160 10.01 14.59 -43.43
N ARG A 161 8.78 14.94 -43.82
CA ARG A 161 8.27 14.84 -45.20
C ARG A 161 8.35 13.41 -45.77
N LEU A 162 8.04 12.42 -44.94
CA LEU A 162 7.99 11.01 -45.34
C LEU A 162 6.55 10.62 -45.70
N ASP A 163 6.36 9.92 -46.83
CA ASP A 163 5.10 9.21 -47.09
C ASP A 163 5.11 7.91 -46.28
N VAL A 164 4.16 7.80 -45.35
CA VAL A 164 4.06 6.69 -44.40
C VAL A 164 3.96 5.34 -45.10
N ILE A 165 3.17 5.25 -46.17
CA ILE A 165 2.92 3.97 -46.87
C ILE A 165 4.14 3.54 -47.66
N GLN A 166 4.76 4.47 -48.37
CA GLN A 166 6.00 4.20 -49.11
C GLN A 166 7.13 3.84 -48.13
N GLY A 167 7.25 4.58 -47.03
CA GLY A 167 8.24 4.30 -45.99
C GLY A 167 8.08 2.92 -45.35
N PHE A 168 6.84 2.44 -45.16
CA PHE A 168 6.63 1.07 -44.69
C PHE A 168 7.02 0.01 -45.72
N ARG A 169 6.71 0.22 -47.01
CA ARG A 169 7.12 -0.70 -48.08
C ARG A 169 8.65 -0.76 -48.21
N ASP A 170 9.32 0.38 -48.13
CA ASP A 170 10.78 0.46 -48.25
C ASP A 170 11.49 -0.13 -47.01
N CYS A 171 10.88 -0.03 -45.83
CA CYS A 171 11.42 -0.57 -44.59
C CYS A 171 11.23 -2.10 -44.45
N LEU A 172 10.03 -2.59 -44.77
CA LEU A 172 9.67 -4.01 -44.58
C LEU A 172 9.86 -4.86 -45.85
N TYR A 173 10.16 -4.23 -46.99
CA TYR A 173 10.30 -4.88 -48.30
C TYR A 173 9.09 -5.76 -48.69
N ALA A 174 7.90 -5.37 -48.23
CA ALA A 174 6.67 -6.14 -48.40
C ALA A 174 5.44 -5.23 -48.49
N HIS A 175 4.30 -5.82 -48.89
CA HIS A 175 3.03 -5.10 -48.88
C HIS A 175 2.56 -4.85 -47.45
N THR A 176 2.25 -3.59 -47.12
CA THR A 176 1.86 -3.15 -45.77
C THR A 176 0.52 -2.44 -45.80
N ILE A 177 -0.34 -2.77 -44.86
CA ILE A 177 -1.66 -2.17 -44.66
C ILE A 177 -1.62 -1.40 -43.33
N PRO A 178 -1.59 -0.07 -43.37
CA PRO A 178 -1.60 0.73 -42.15
C PRO A 178 -3.03 0.87 -41.61
N TYR A 179 -3.16 0.65 -40.31
CA TYR A 179 -4.39 0.80 -39.56
C TYR A 179 -4.34 2.00 -38.63
N ILE A 180 -5.46 2.72 -38.56
CA ILE A 180 -5.62 3.86 -37.67
C ILE A 180 -6.86 3.64 -36.82
N THR A 181 -6.68 3.79 -35.52
CA THR A 181 -7.75 3.67 -34.54
C THR A 181 -8.52 4.98 -34.39
N ASP A 182 -9.79 4.87 -34.02
CA ASP A 182 -10.64 6.05 -33.74
C ASP A 182 -10.07 6.95 -32.64
N CYS A 183 -9.38 6.39 -31.64
CA CYS A 183 -8.75 7.16 -30.57
C CYS A 183 -7.59 8.04 -31.09
N VAL A 184 -6.70 7.49 -31.92
CA VAL A 184 -5.61 8.23 -32.59
C VAL A 184 -6.17 9.37 -33.45
N MET A 185 -7.27 9.12 -34.15
CA MET A 185 -7.97 10.16 -34.92
C MET A 185 -8.52 11.26 -34.00
N GLY A 186 -9.16 10.88 -32.89
CA GLY A 186 -9.68 11.82 -31.89
C GLY A 186 -8.61 12.67 -31.20
N GLU A 187 -7.44 12.10 -30.92
CA GLU A 187 -6.30 12.84 -30.36
C GLU A 187 -5.77 13.90 -31.33
N LEU A 188 -5.64 13.56 -32.62
CA LEU A 188 -5.18 14.51 -33.63
C LEU A 188 -6.20 15.62 -33.91
N GLU A 189 -7.50 15.31 -33.85
CA GLU A 189 -8.56 16.32 -33.91
C GLU A 189 -8.52 17.26 -32.70
N LYS A 190 -8.29 16.72 -31.50
CA LYS A 190 -8.11 17.51 -30.26
C LYS A 190 -6.85 18.38 -30.29
N ALA A 191 -5.77 17.91 -30.91
CA ALA A 191 -4.51 18.65 -31.02
C ALA A 191 -4.62 19.91 -31.92
N GLY A 192 -5.73 20.04 -32.67
CA GLY A 192 -6.19 21.28 -33.28
C GLY A 192 -5.51 21.63 -34.61
N ARG A 193 -5.45 22.94 -34.93
CA ARG A 193 -5.09 23.44 -36.27
C ARG A 193 -3.65 23.12 -36.70
N ARG A 194 -2.74 22.86 -35.75
CA ARG A 194 -1.32 22.56 -36.03
C ARG A 194 -1.14 21.24 -36.79
N PHE A 195 -2.06 20.30 -36.61
CA PHE A 195 -1.97 18.94 -37.16
C PHE A 195 -2.93 18.69 -38.32
N LYS A 196 -3.41 19.75 -38.99
CA LYS A 196 -4.28 19.64 -40.18
C LYS A 196 -3.68 18.82 -41.31
N ILE A 197 -2.36 18.92 -41.51
CA ILE A 197 -1.65 18.14 -42.53
C ILE A 197 -1.66 16.66 -42.16
N ALA A 198 -1.35 16.32 -40.89
CA ALA A 198 -1.41 14.95 -40.39
C ALA A 198 -2.82 14.36 -40.52
N LEU A 199 -3.86 15.13 -40.18
CA LEU A 199 -5.26 14.70 -40.38
C LEU A 199 -5.60 14.43 -41.86
N LYS A 200 -5.02 15.17 -42.80
CA LYS A 200 -5.21 14.94 -44.24
C LYS A 200 -4.51 13.66 -44.71
N VAL A 201 -3.31 13.39 -44.20
CA VAL A 201 -2.56 12.15 -44.50
C VAL A 201 -3.31 10.92 -44.01
N ILE A 202 -3.83 10.97 -42.78
CA ILE A 202 -4.56 9.87 -42.14
C ILE A 202 -5.91 9.58 -42.82
N LYS A 203 -6.57 10.61 -43.35
CA LYS A 203 -7.87 10.47 -44.06
C LYS A 203 -7.74 9.91 -45.47
N ASP A 204 -6.53 9.59 -45.92
CA ASP A 204 -6.30 8.93 -47.20
C ASP A 204 -6.93 7.53 -47.20
N ALA A 205 -7.56 7.14 -48.32
CA ALA A 205 -8.26 5.88 -48.48
C ALA A 205 -7.35 4.65 -48.36
N ARG A 206 -6.04 4.85 -48.46
CA ARG A 206 -5.03 3.81 -48.27
C ARG A 206 -4.91 3.35 -46.80
N PHE A 207 -5.34 4.17 -45.84
CA PHE A 207 -5.39 3.79 -44.42
C PHE A 207 -6.71 3.09 -44.08
N GLN A 208 -6.62 1.96 -43.39
CA GLN A 208 -7.80 1.25 -42.89
C GLN A 208 -8.16 1.75 -41.49
N ARG A 209 -9.44 2.09 -41.30
CA ARG A 209 -9.93 2.64 -40.03
C ARG A 209 -10.46 1.54 -39.12
N LEU A 210 -10.00 1.50 -37.87
CA LEU A 210 -10.43 0.57 -36.84
C LEU A 210 -11.27 1.27 -35.78
N LYS A 211 -12.49 0.75 -35.58
CA LYS A 211 -13.38 1.22 -34.52
C LYS A 211 -12.89 0.80 -33.14
N CYS A 212 -13.12 1.66 -32.16
CA CYS A 212 -12.67 1.47 -30.78
C CYS A 212 -13.87 1.56 -29.83
N ASP A 213 -14.05 0.54 -28.98
CA ASP A 213 -15.16 0.43 -28.04
C ASP A 213 -14.71 0.70 -26.60
N HIS A 214 -14.07 1.85 -26.36
CA HIS A 214 -13.65 2.26 -25.02
C HIS A 214 -14.03 3.71 -24.73
N LYS A 215 -14.24 4.02 -23.45
CA LYS A 215 -14.56 5.37 -23.02
C LYS A 215 -13.28 6.20 -22.96
N GLY A 216 -13.25 7.28 -23.75
CA GLY A 216 -12.11 8.21 -23.80
C GLY A 216 -11.30 8.06 -25.09
N ILE A 217 -10.30 8.93 -25.23
CA ILE A 217 -9.53 9.09 -26.47
C ILE A 217 -8.04 8.77 -26.28
N TYR A 218 -7.63 8.19 -25.16
CA TYR A 218 -6.22 7.90 -24.90
C TYR A 218 -5.74 6.74 -25.77
N ALA A 219 -4.92 7.05 -26.78
CA ALA A 219 -4.53 6.10 -27.83
C ALA A 219 -3.60 5.00 -27.31
N ASP A 220 -2.67 5.33 -26.42
CA ASP A 220 -1.67 4.36 -25.91
C ASP A 220 -2.34 3.13 -25.28
N ASP A 221 -3.29 3.34 -24.37
CA ASP A 221 -4.01 2.27 -23.69
C ASP A 221 -4.79 1.40 -24.68
N CYS A 222 -5.40 2.04 -25.69
CA CYS A 222 -6.13 1.32 -26.75
C CYS A 222 -5.20 0.43 -27.56
N LEU A 223 -4.04 0.96 -27.98
CA LEU A 223 -3.07 0.24 -28.79
C LEU A 223 -2.46 -0.92 -28.00
N VAL A 224 -2.10 -0.70 -26.74
CA VAL A 224 -1.58 -1.74 -25.85
C VAL A 224 -2.61 -2.85 -25.64
N GLN A 225 -3.86 -2.50 -25.34
CA GLN A 225 -4.93 -3.48 -25.17
C GLN A 225 -5.17 -4.28 -26.45
N ARG A 226 -5.17 -3.63 -27.62
CA ARG A 226 -5.39 -4.29 -28.91
C ARG A 226 -4.27 -5.27 -29.27
N VAL A 227 -3.01 -4.95 -28.95
CA VAL A 227 -1.87 -5.84 -29.21
C VAL A 227 -1.77 -6.95 -28.15
N THR A 228 -2.21 -6.68 -26.92
CA THR A 228 -2.15 -7.65 -25.81
C THR A 228 -3.33 -8.62 -25.80
N GLN A 229 -4.45 -8.28 -26.44
CA GLN A 229 -5.57 -9.20 -26.62
C GLN A 229 -5.15 -10.34 -27.55
N VAL A 230 -4.98 -11.51 -26.95
CA VAL A 230 -4.69 -12.79 -27.59
C VAL A 230 -5.86 -13.73 -27.39
#